data_AF-A0A935Z1Q0-F1
#
_entry.id   AF-A0A935Z1Q0-F1
#
_cell.length_a   1.000
_cell.length_b   1.000
_cell.length_c   1.000
_cell.angle_alpha   90.00
_cell.angle_beta   90.00
_cell.angle_gamma   90.00
#
_symmetry.space_group_name_H-M   'P 1'
#
loop_
_entity.id
_entity.type
_entity.pdbx_description
1 polymer ?
#
loop_
_entity_poly.entity_id
_entity_poly.type
_entity_poly.pdbx_seq_one_letter_code
_entity_poly.pdbx_strand_id
1 'polypeptide(L)'
;MASLFAHAALPLLASRALALPKSHERRALLAGVLCGCLPDLDVVTYALEIRANEPLGHRGLFHSLLASIVLATVATWFVGRGLDRRGPEHRRVFLFLLFSAASHGVLDALTQGEVGVALFAPFSPVRVASPWKLLPACPVGLTEYLGYFGLLTFANEVLYAAAPVALAVSLLRSRRPELAETEPTPRRVLLASAAWLAVAVGLRVAMPETFAPTVPRVLEPVGTADAGRLEDLPRDGLPENKLVTRLPELERLGLFGRRLEPRAEPWSSTFFPSWYGGEAGRWTEGSVRLGTRTLTGFDPPTEAEARAWLTKAAGGDASAEARLFTLAPTEKVDIAFGKLDFPATRQGLGHSHNGHPRYWSGRCNGVATASLVVPEPFRVVEVVGPSGQKVRFHPNDVKSLLSVAYYTAQDERIVGDFCREVAFDSGRTCSMSPAVLVIALANRIGLARESFLIDALPTIAKQYYAVAAATITLTGTPRAPGTTPRAPALDGKVDRLVDVRIDLVVSSTTLSYAKVNVPDRSAPDGSRYTRVGVVPVPMSYTAELALDRDGELVGGRWTGDPADGPDAIFMGLGGPKLEPDGRLSAATEIPWGFVRALAEKSVEEGPTTPRLDLATCATCR
;
A
#
# COMPACT_ATOMS: atom_id res chain seq x y z
N MET A 1 -5.46 3.17 11.21
CA MET A 1 -5.83 4.05 12.38
C MET A 1 -7.11 3.57 13.04
N ALA A 2 -7.31 3.87 14.32
CA ALA A 2 -8.63 3.83 14.93
C ALA A 2 -9.48 4.97 14.35
N SER A 3 -10.79 4.91 14.52
CA SER A 3 -11.68 5.90 13.93
C SER A 3 -11.64 7.22 14.70
N LEU A 4 -12.08 8.28 14.01
CA LEU A 4 -12.32 9.59 14.62
C LEU A 4 -13.26 9.50 15.84
N PHE A 5 -14.19 8.54 15.84
CA PHE A 5 -15.09 8.31 16.97
C PHE A 5 -14.32 7.82 18.21
N ALA A 6 -13.45 6.82 18.08
CA ALA A 6 -12.66 6.33 19.22
C ALA A 6 -11.76 7.43 19.79
N HIS A 7 -11.10 8.19 18.92
CA HIS A 7 -10.25 9.31 19.29
C HIS A 7 -10.99 10.47 19.98
N ALA A 8 -12.26 10.69 19.64
CA ALA A 8 -13.10 11.68 20.31
C ALA A 8 -13.73 11.14 21.61
N ALA A 9 -14.14 9.87 21.64
CA ALA A 9 -14.85 9.27 22.76
C ALA A 9 -13.97 9.08 23.99
N LEU A 10 -12.72 8.65 23.83
CA LEU A 10 -11.81 8.41 24.95
C LEU A 10 -11.57 9.66 25.83
N PRO A 11 -11.21 10.82 25.25
CA PRO A 11 -11.10 12.07 26.00
C PRO A 11 -12.40 12.44 26.73
N LEU A 12 -13.56 12.32 26.08
CA LEU A 12 -14.85 12.65 26.69
C LEU A 12 -15.16 11.75 27.89
N LEU A 13 -14.92 10.45 27.78
CA LEU A 13 -15.11 9.51 28.88
C LEU A 13 -14.12 9.75 30.02
N ALA A 14 -12.84 9.90 29.70
CA ALA A 14 -11.79 10.13 30.70
C ALA A 14 -11.97 11.45 31.46
N SER A 15 -12.50 12.49 30.80
CA SER A 15 -12.79 13.78 31.43
C SER A 15 -13.71 13.64 32.65
N ARG A 16 -14.63 12.66 32.66
CA ARG A 16 -15.54 12.43 33.80
C ARG A 16 -14.79 11.94 35.04
N ALA A 17 -13.64 11.28 34.91
CA ALA A 17 -12.83 10.93 36.08
C ALA A 17 -12.06 12.14 36.63
N LEU A 18 -11.86 13.17 35.82
CA LEU A 18 -11.05 14.34 36.18
C LEU A 18 -11.96 15.48 36.66
N ALA A 19 -11.61 16.10 37.79
CA ALA A 19 -12.29 17.31 38.23
C ALA A 19 -11.76 18.50 37.42
N LEU A 20 -12.23 18.68 36.18
CA LEU A 20 -11.83 19.84 35.37
C LEU A 20 -12.38 21.15 35.98
N PRO A 21 -11.67 22.29 35.84
CA PRO A 21 -12.16 23.57 36.34
C PRO A 21 -13.45 23.98 35.61
N LYS A 22 -14.54 24.23 36.33
CA LYS A 22 -15.86 24.56 35.74
C LYS A 22 -15.80 25.73 34.74
N SER A 23 -14.97 26.73 35.03
CA SER A 23 -14.78 27.91 34.17
C SER A 23 -14.12 27.60 32.82
N HIS A 24 -13.39 26.48 32.72
CA HIS A 24 -12.61 26.08 31.55
C HIS A 24 -13.05 24.75 30.95
N GLU A 25 -14.01 24.07 31.57
CA GLU A 25 -14.45 22.71 31.23
C GLU A 25 -14.79 22.55 29.75
N ARG A 26 -15.65 23.41 29.19
CA ARG A 26 -16.03 23.33 27.77
C ARG A 26 -14.84 23.48 26.82
N ARG A 27 -13.93 24.42 27.12
CA ARG A 27 -12.73 24.66 26.31
C ARG A 27 -11.74 23.51 26.42
N ALA A 28 -11.57 22.98 27.62
CA ALA A 28 -10.74 21.81 27.87
C ALA A 28 -11.28 20.59 27.12
N LEU A 29 -12.58 20.29 27.22
CA LEU A 29 -13.22 19.18 26.50
C LEU A 29 -13.04 19.28 24.99
N LEU A 30 -13.32 20.45 24.40
CA LEU A 30 -13.12 20.68 22.97
C LEU A 30 -11.65 20.47 22.58
N ALA A 31 -10.72 21.04 23.34
CA ALA A 31 -9.29 20.87 23.10
C ALA A 31 -8.84 19.41 23.28
N GLY A 32 -9.43 18.66 24.20
CA GLY A 32 -9.16 17.24 24.41
C GLY A 32 -9.58 16.41 23.21
N VAL A 33 -10.79 16.63 22.68
CA VAL A 33 -11.25 15.99 21.44
C VAL A 33 -10.32 16.34 20.28
N LEU A 34 -9.99 17.61 20.10
CA LEU A 34 -9.06 18.04 19.04
C LEU A 34 -7.68 17.39 19.19
N CYS A 35 -7.11 17.35 20.41
CA CYS A 35 -5.83 16.70 20.67
C CYS A 35 -5.87 15.19 20.40
N GLY A 36 -7.02 14.56 20.65
CA GLY A 36 -7.25 13.15 20.34
C GLY A 36 -7.30 12.87 18.84
N CYS A 37 -7.80 13.80 18.02
CA CYS A 37 -8.00 13.59 16.58
C CYS A 37 -6.89 14.16 15.68
N LEU A 38 -6.15 15.18 16.14
CA LEU A 38 -5.19 15.92 15.32
C LEU A 38 -4.04 15.08 14.73
N PRO A 39 -3.48 14.06 15.41
CA PRO A 39 -2.32 13.33 14.87
C PRO A 39 -2.58 12.70 13.50
N ASP A 40 -3.78 12.16 13.24
CA ASP A 40 -4.15 11.57 11.95
C ASP A 40 -4.28 12.58 10.81
N LEU A 41 -4.21 13.90 11.08
CA LEU A 41 -4.09 14.88 10.00
C LEU A 41 -2.78 14.69 9.22
N ASP A 42 -1.83 13.94 9.75
CA ASP A 42 -0.61 13.52 9.06
C ASP A 42 -0.85 12.69 7.79
N VAL A 43 -2.06 12.19 7.53
CA VAL A 43 -2.42 11.62 6.21
C VAL A 43 -2.21 12.62 5.07
N VAL A 44 -2.21 13.93 5.35
CA VAL A 44 -1.85 14.97 4.37
C VAL A 44 -0.42 14.83 3.87
N THR A 45 0.47 14.17 4.62
CA THR A 45 1.86 13.95 4.22
C THR A 45 1.97 13.02 3.01
N TYR A 46 0.97 12.16 2.77
CA TYR A 46 0.88 11.41 1.52
C TYR A 46 0.75 12.34 0.30
N ALA A 47 0.06 13.46 0.43
CA ALA A 47 -0.02 14.48 -0.63
C ALA A 47 1.32 15.19 -0.86
N LEU A 48 2.27 15.08 0.07
CA LEU A 48 3.65 15.55 -0.03
C LEU A 48 4.62 14.43 -0.44
N GLU A 49 4.10 13.28 -0.91
CA GLU A 49 4.88 12.08 -1.27
C GLU A 49 5.67 11.45 -0.13
N ILE A 50 5.37 11.81 1.13
CA ILE A 50 5.97 11.20 2.30
C ILE A 50 5.26 9.87 2.56
N ARG A 51 6.01 8.77 2.57
CA ARG A 51 5.45 7.42 2.72
C ARG A 51 5.38 6.99 4.18
N ALA A 52 4.52 6.01 4.46
CA ALA A 52 4.29 5.50 5.81
C ALA A 52 5.56 4.99 6.52
N ASN A 53 6.59 4.54 5.79
CA ASN A 53 7.86 4.09 6.37
C ASN A 53 8.82 5.24 6.71
N GLU A 54 8.51 6.48 6.35
CA GLU A 54 9.32 7.66 6.66
C GLU A 54 8.97 8.24 8.04
N PRO A 55 9.88 9.00 8.70
CA PRO A 55 9.64 9.53 10.05
C PRO A 55 8.41 10.44 10.18
N LEU A 56 8.09 11.19 9.13
CA LEU A 56 6.90 12.06 9.06
C LEU A 56 5.72 11.39 8.34
N GLY A 57 5.87 10.15 7.89
CA GLY A 57 4.77 9.39 7.32
C GLY A 57 3.72 9.08 8.37
N HIS A 58 2.53 8.67 7.91
CA HIS A 58 1.42 8.28 8.78
C HIS A 58 1.87 7.34 9.92
N ARG A 59 1.41 7.61 11.14
CA ARG A 59 1.79 6.88 12.38
C ARG A 59 3.25 7.03 12.81
N GLY A 60 3.94 7.98 12.21
CA GLY A 60 5.31 8.35 12.52
C GLY A 60 5.39 9.30 13.72
N LEU A 61 6.11 10.41 13.53
CA LEU A 61 6.39 11.38 14.59
C LEU A 61 5.14 11.94 15.28
N PHE A 62 4.05 12.19 14.54
CA PHE A 62 2.84 12.81 15.10
C PHE A 62 2.11 11.93 16.13
N HIS A 63 2.32 10.61 16.06
CA HIS A 63 1.73 9.63 16.99
C HIS A 63 2.67 9.30 18.17
N SER A 64 3.83 9.95 18.26
CA SER A 64 4.81 9.74 19.33
C SER A 64 4.40 10.40 20.65
N LEU A 65 4.90 9.86 21.77
CA LEU A 65 4.70 10.46 23.09
C LEU A 65 5.28 11.88 23.19
N LEU A 66 6.39 12.14 22.48
CA LEU A 66 6.98 13.48 22.41
C LEU A 66 6.03 14.46 21.74
N ALA A 67 5.46 14.10 20.59
CA ALA A 67 4.46 14.92 19.91
C ALA A 67 3.23 15.15 20.80
N SER A 68 2.77 14.14 21.54
CA SER A 68 1.68 14.28 22.52
C SER A 68 2.01 15.30 23.62
N ILE A 69 3.23 15.30 24.17
CA ILE A 69 3.67 16.27 25.18
C ILE A 69 3.70 17.69 24.59
N VAL A 70 4.25 17.86 23.40
CA VAL A 70 4.29 19.17 22.72
C VAL A 70 2.88 19.68 22.45
N LEU A 71 2.01 18.84 21.86
CA LEU A 71 0.62 19.17 21.56
C LEU A 71 -0.16 19.56 22.83
N ALA A 72 -0.04 18.76 23.89
CA ALA A 72 -0.69 19.05 25.17
C ALA A 72 -0.18 20.34 25.81
N THR A 73 1.13 20.63 25.72
CA THR A 73 1.72 21.87 26.23
C THR A 73 1.16 23.08 25.48
N VAL A 74 1.14 23.03 24.15
CA VAL A 74 0.58 24.10 23.30
C VAL A 74 -0.91 24.29 23.59
N ALA A 75 -1.69 23.20 23.60
CA ALA A 75 -3.13 23.27 23.86
C ALA A 75 -3.42 23.84 25.27
N THR A 76 -2.67 23.42 26.29
CA THR A 76 -2.79 23.95 27.65
C THR A 76 -2.49 25.44 27.71
N TRP A 77 -1.50 25.93 26.96
CA TRP A 77 -1.17 27.35 26.91
C TRP A 77 -2.33 28.22 26.42
N PHE A 78 -3.10 27.73 25.43
CA PHE A 78 -4.29 28.42 24.94
C PHE A 78 -5.50 28.27 25.86
N VAL A 79 -5.78 27.04 26.31
CA VAL A 79 -6.96 26.72 27.11
C VAL A 79 -6.84 27.26 28.54
N GLY A 80 -5.66 27.17 29.14
CA GLY A 80 -5.38 27.57 30.51
C GLY A 80 -5.16 29.07 30.73
N ARG A 81 -5.48 29.92 29.74
CA ARG A 81 -5.42 31.38 29.90
C ARG A 81 -6.35 31.84 31.02
N GLY A 82 -5.77 32.49 32.04
CA GLY A 82 -6.50 32.93 33.23
C GLY A 82 -6.43 31.94 34.40
N LEU A 83 -5.82 30.76 34.23
CA LEU A 83 -5.44 29.87 35.33
C LEU A 83 -4.04 30.21 35.84
N ASP A 84 -3.81 30.01 37.13
CA ASP A 84 -2.45 30.00 37.68
C ASP A 84 -1.66 28.83 37.07
N ARG A 85 -0.59 29.15 36.32
CA ARG A 85 0.27 28.19 35.64
C ARG A 85 0.91 27.18 36.59
N ARG A 86 1.10 27.54 37.86
CA ARG A 86 1.65 26.63 38.88
C ARG A 86 0.58 25.91 39.69
N GLY A 87 -0.67 26.36 39.57
CA GLY A 87 -1.81 25.87 40.32
C GLY A 87 -2.31 24.49 39.89
N PRO A 88 -3.11 23.82 40.75
CA PRO A 88 -3.62 22.47 40.50
C PRO A 88 -4.61 22.41 39.33
N GLU A 89 -5.29 23.50 39.01
CA GLU A 89 -6.23 23.58 37.88
C GLU A 89 -5.51 23.50 36.53
N HIS A 90 -4.43 24.28 36.36
CA HIS A 90 -3.60 24.22 35.16
C HIS A 90 -2.97 22.84 34.97
N ARG A 91 -2.49 22.22 36.07
CA ARG A 91 -1.96 20.84 36.03
C ARG A 91 -3.01 19.82 35.60
N ARG A 92 -4.25 19.92 36.12
CA ARG A 92 -5.36 19.03 35.73
C ARG A 92 -5.70 19.17 34.24
N VAL A 93 -5.74 20.40 33.72
CA VAL A 93 -5.95 20.65 32.28
C VAL A 93 -4.81 20.05 31.45
N PHE A 94 -3.56 20.28 31.85
CA PHE A 94 -2.40 19.70 31.17
C PHE A 94 -2.44 18.18 31.12
N LEU A 95 -2.65 17.52 32.26
CA LEU A 95 -2.70 16.05 32.33
C LEU A 95 -3.87 15.48 31.52
N PHE A 96 -5.00 16.17 31.48
CA PHE A 96 -6.14 15.79 30.63
C PHE A 96 -5.80 15.86 29.13
N LEU A 97 -5.19 16.96 28.69
CA LEU A 97 -4.81 17.15 27.29
C LEU A 97 -3.67 16.21 26.88
N LEU A 98 -2.72 15.95 27.79
CA LEU A 98 -1.66 14.96 27.59
C LEU A 98 -2.24 13.56 27.45
N PHE A 99 -3.16 13.15 28.33
CA PHE A 99 -3.87 11.89 28.19
C PHE A 99 -4.60 11.81 26.84
N SER A 100 -5.30 12.88 26.46
CA SER A 100 -6.06 12.92 25.20
C SER A 100 -5.14 12.71 24.00
N ALA A 101 -4.04 13.46 23.92
CA ALA A 101 -3.07 13.33 22.83
C ALA A 101 -2.32 11.98 22.85
N ALA A 102 -1.89 11.50 24.01
CA ALA A 102 -1.13 10.25 24.14
C ALA A 102 -2.01 9.01 23.89
N SER A 103 -3.31 9.09 24.20
CA SER A 103 -4.25 8.01 23.93
C SER A 103 -4.38 7.70 22.43
N HIS A 104 -4.10 8.68 21.56
CA HIS A 104 -4.14 8.51 20.11
C HIS A 104 -3.18 7.41 19.64
N GLY A 105 -1.88 7.57 19.88
CA GLY A 105 -0.87 6.58 19.47
C GLY A 105 -1.06 5.20 20.11
N VAL A 106 -1.62 5.16 21.33
CA VAL A 106 -1.93 3.90 22.04
C VAL A 106 -3.13 3.18 21.40
N LEU A 107 -4.21 3.91 21.08
CA LEU A 107 -5.35 3.35 20.37
C LEU A 107 -4.93 2.81 19.01
N ASP A 108 -4.10 3.56 18.30
CA ASP A 108 -3.60 3.15 17.00
C ASP A 108 -2.69 1.92 17.07
N ALA A 109 -1.89 1.79 18.13
CA ALA A 109 -1.12 0.57 18.38
C ALA A 109 -2.01 -0.65 18.70
N LEU A 110 -3.26 -0.45 19.12
CA LEU A 110 -4.24 -1.54 19.33
C LEU A 110 -4.93 -2.00 18.05
N THR A 111 -4.72 -1.32 16.92
CA THR A 111 -5.33 -1.72 15.65
C THR A 111 -4.59 -2.86 14.96
N GLN A 112 -5.31 -3.70 14.23
CA GLN A 112 -4.77 -4.68 13.29
C GLN A 112 -4.61 -4.08 11.90
N GLY A 113 -3.54 -4.42 11.18
CA GLY A 113 -3.46 -4.22 9.72
C GLY A 113 -2.45 -3.18 9.19
N GLU A 114 -1.49 -2.69 9.98
CA GLU A 114 -0.50 -1.71 9.48
C GLU A 114 0.89 -1.84 10.14
N VAL A 115 1.84 -1.03 9.69
CA VAL A 115 3.27 -0.95 10.09
C VAL A 115 3.54 -0.62 11.56
N GLY A 116 2.53 -0.57 12.44
CA GLY A 116 2.65 -0.15 13.84
C GLY A 116 2.89 1.37 14.01
N VAL A 117 2.99 1.81 15.27
CA VAL A 117 3.10 3.22 15.65
C VAL A 117 4.49 3.56 16.16
N ALA A 118 5.10 4.63 15.68
CA ALA A 118 6.41 5.09 16.14
C ALA A 118 6.33 5.85 17.48
N LEU A 119 5.86 5.19 18.55
CA LEU A 119 5.59 5.82 19.86
C LEU A 119 6.81 6.56 20.45
N PHE A 120 8.02 6.10 20.13
CA PHE A 120 9.28 6.64 20.64
C PHE A 120 10.04 7.51 19.63
N ALA A 121 9.43 7.90 18.52
CA ALA A 121 10.03 8.86 17.59
C ALA A 121 10.27 10.22 18.28
N PRO A 122 11.33 10.96 17.92
CA PRO A 122 12.36 10.64 16.94
C PRO A 122 13.54 9.83 17.51
N PHE A 123 13.48 9.39 18.77
CA PHE A 123 14.58 8.69 19.43
C PHE A 123 14.77 7.26 18.93
N SER A 124 13.70 6.64 18.42
CA SER A 124 13.73 5.31 17.80
C SER A 124 12.81 5.26 16.57
N PRO A 125 13.26 4.63 15.46
CA PRO A 125 12.41 4.39 14.29
C PRO A 125 11.50 3.17 14.45
N VAL A 126 11.62 2.42 15.57
CA VAL A 126 10.83 1.21 15.81
C VAL A 126 9.35 1.58 15.94
N ARG A 127 8.54 0.92 15.11
CA ARG A 127 7.09 0.99 15.18
C ARG A 127 6.56 -0.17 15.99
N VAL A 128 5.70 0.13 16.96
CA VAL A 128 5.15 -0.85 17.89
C VAL A 128 3.68 -1.11 17.57
N ALA A 129 3.30 -2.37 17.60
CA ALA A 129 1.92 -2.81 17.60
C ALA A 129 1.66 -3.56 18.91
N SER A 130 0.45 -3.44 19.44
CA SER A 130 0.03 -4.17 20.61
C SER A 130 -0.12 -5.65 20.28
N PRO A 131 0.32 -6.57 21.17
CA PRO A 131 0.10 -8.00 20.97
C PRO A 131 -1.39 -8.39 21.05
N TRP A 132 -2.25 -7.51 21.57
CA TRP A 132 -3.68 -7.81 21.75
C TRP A 132 -4.56 -7.46 20.54
N LYS A 133 -4.09 -6.57 19.65
CA LYS A 133 -4.72 -6.16 18.37
C LYS A 133 -6.26 -6.06 18.42
N LEU A 134 -6.79 -5.35 19.42
CA LEU A 134 -8.20 -5.40 19.79
C LEU A 134 -9.14 -4.69 18.80
N LEU A 135 -8.62 -3.83 17.94
CA LEU A 135 -9.42 -2.97 17.07
C LEU A 135 -9.13 -3.28 15.59
N PRO A 136 -10.14 -3.26 14.70
CA PRO A 136 -9.88 -3.29 13.27
C PRO A 136 -9.31 -1.94 12.83
N ALA A 137 -8.54 -1.91 11.74
CA ALA A 137 -8.19 -0.65 11.09
C ALA A 137 -9.44 0.00 10.49
N CYS A 138 -9.67 1.27 10.81
CA CYS A 138 -10.78 2.04 10.27
C CYS A 138 -10.65 2.18 8.75
N PRO A 139 -11.75 2.04 7.98
CA PRO A 139 -11.73 2.30 6.55
C PRO A 139 -11.40 3.77 6.27
N VAL A 140 -10.62 4.00 5.22
CA VAL A 140 -10.21 5.36 4.80
C VAL A 140 -11.19 5.96 3.76
N GLY A 141 -11.98 5.13 3.07
CA GLY A 141 -13.00 5.59 2.13
C GLY A 141 -14.31 5.94 2.82
N LEU A 142 -14.94 7.07 2.44
CA LEU A 142 -16.19 7.54 3.06
C LEU A 142 -17.35 6.53 2.89
N THR A 143 -17.40 5.87 1.74
CA THR A 143 -18.40 4.83 1.44
C THR A 143 -18.27 3.63 2.37
N GLU A 144 -17.04 3.18 2.63
CA GLU A 144 -16.73 2.08 3.54
C GLU A 144 -16.95 2.48 5.00
N TYR A 145 -16.58 3.73 5.34
CA TYR A 145 -16.77 4.31 6.67
C TYR A 145 -18.25 4.44 7.05
N LEU A 146 -19.11 4.77 6.10
CA LEU A 146 -20.57 4.83 6.32
C LEU A 146 -21.27 3.49 6.05
N GLY A 147 -20.53 2.48 5.58
CA GLY A 147 -21.03 1.16 5.25
C GLY A 147 -20.96 0.16 6.41
N TYR A 148 -21.16 -1.12 6.07
CA TYR A 148 -21.12 -2.24 7.03
C TYR A 148 -19.80 -2.32 7.80
N PHE A 149 -18.67 -2.12 7.13
CA PHE A 149 -17.36 -2.19 7.78
C PHE A 149 -17.12 -1.05 8.79
N GLY A 150 -17.58 0.17 8.50
CA GLY A 150 -17.58 1.26 9.47
C GLY A 150 -18.45 0.96 10.70
N LEU A 151 -19.62 0.33 10.52
CA LEU A 151 -20.45 -0.14 11.62
C LEU A 151 -19.74 -1.20 12.49
N LEU A 152 -19.03 -2.16 11.86
CA LEU A 152 -18.24 -3.16 12.57
C LEU A 152 -17.07 -2.54 13.34
N THR A 153 -16.40 -1.56 12.73
CA THR A 153 -15.32 -0.78 13.36
C THR A 153 -15.86 -0.09 14.60
N PHE A 154 -16.98 0.63 14.46
CA PHE A 154 -17.64 1.32 15.56
C PHE A 154 -18.05 0.35 16.68
N ALA A 155 -18.64 -0.79 16.35
CA ALA A 155 -19.04 -1.79 17.34
C ALA A 155 -17.84 -2.33 18.13
N ASN A 156 -16.73 -2.63 17.45
CA ASN A 156 -15.49 -3.06 18.09
C ASN A 156 -14.87 -1.96 18.97
N GLU A 157 -14.87 -0.71 18.52
CA GLU A 157 -14.37 0.42 19.31
C GLU A 157 -15.24 0.68 20.55
N VAL A 158 -16.56 0.56 20.43
CA VAL A 158 -17.45 0.64 21.60
C VAL A 158 -17.13 -0.49 22.57
N LEU A 159 -16.99 -1.73 22.09
CA LEU A 159 -16.79 -2.91 22.91
C LEU A 159 -15.41 -2.93 23.59
N TYR A 160 -14.33 -2.63 22.85
CA TYR A 160 -12.95 -2.83 23.32
C TYR A 160 -12.21 -1.55 23.72
N ALA A 161 -12.69 -0.36 23.34
CA ALA A 161 -12.08 0.90 23.73
C ALA A 161 -13.01 1.72 24.66
N ALA A 162 -14.22 2.07 24.21
CA ALA A 162 -15.08 2.99 24.95
C ALA A 162 -15.68 2.37 26.22
N ALA A 163 -16.26 1.18 26.14
CA ALA A 163 -16.90 0.50 27.27
C ALA A 163 -15.94 0.24 28.45
N PRO A 164 -14.75 -0.37 28.28
CA PRO A 164 -13.84 -0.59 29.40
C PRO A 164 -13.36 0.72 30.04
N VAL A 165 -13.12 1.77 29.25
CA VAL A 165 -12.78 3.10 29.77
C VAL A 165 -13.95 3.68 30.56
N ALA A 166 -15.18 3.62 30.04
CA ALA A 166 -16.37 4.09 30.72
C ALA A 166 -16.60 3.36 32.06
N LEU A 167 -16.46 2.03 32.07
CA LEU A 167 -16.60 1.20 33.27
C LEU A 167 -15.51 1.51 34.31
N ALA A 168 -14.26 1.68 33.88
CA ALA A 168 -13.16 2.07 34.77
C ALA A 168 -13.41 3.46 35.38
N VAL A 169 -13.85 4.43 34.57
CA VAL A 169 -14.22 5.77 35.02
C VAL A 169 -15.40 5.73 36.01
N SER A 170 -16.45 4.96 35.71
CA SER A 170 -17.58 4.76 36.62
C SER A 170 -17.15 4.10 37.93
N LEU A 171 -16.23 3.14 37.89
CA LEU A 171 -15.70 2.52 39.11
C LEU A 171 -14.93 3.53 39.95
N LEU A 172 -14.08 4.36 39.34
CA LEU A 172 -13.36 5.43 40.04
C LEU A 172 -14.31 6.46 40.66
N ARG A 173 -15.37 6.85 39.93
CA ARG A 173 -16.39 7.79 40.43
C ARG A 173 -17.27 7.18 41.51
N SER A 174 -17.61 5.90 41.43
CA SER A 174 -18.42 5.20 42.45
C SER A 174 -17.73 5.11 43.82
N ARG A 175 -16.41 5.29 43.86
CA ARG A 175 -15.60 5.31 45.09
C ARG A 175 -15.43 6.70 45.69
N ARG A 176 -15.98 7.74 45.06
CA ARG A 176 -15.94 9.12 45.55
C ARG A 176 -17.14 9.38 46.46
N PRO A 177 -16.94 9.63 47.76
CA PRO A 177 -18.03 9.88 48.71
C PRO A 177 -18.96 11.02 48.25
N GLU A 178 -18.38 12.06 47.64
CA GLU A 178 -19.08 13.25 47.17
C GLU A 178 -20.00 13.01 45.96
N LEU A 179 -19.92 11.85 45.30
CA LEU A 179 -20.76 11.49 44.15
C LEU A 179 -21.71 10.31 44.43
N ALA A 180 -21.71 9.77 45.66
CA ALA A 180 -22.38 8.51 46.00
C ALA A 180 -23.90 8.50 45.75
N GLU A 181 -24.57 9.64 45.78
CA GLU A 181 -26.02 9.76 45.52
C GLU A 181 -26.38 9.73 44.04
N THR A 182 -25.44 10.08 43.15
CA THR A 182 -25.69 10.23 41.70
C THR A 182 -25.06 9.13 40.85
N GLU A 183 -24.04 8.44 41.38
CA GLU A 183 -23.29 7.41 40.67
C GLU A 183 -23.74 6.00 41.07
N PRO A 184 -23.64 5.01 40.16
CA PRO A 184 -23.94 3.63 40.48
C PRO A 184 -22.99 3.09 41.56
N THR A 185 -23.50 2.19 42.41
CA THR A 185 -22.67 1.56 43.45
C THR A 185 -21.53 0.74 42.83
N PRO A 186 -20.37 0.61 43.50
CA PRO A 186 -19.25 -0.19 43.00
C PRO A 186 -19.65 -1.61 42.59
N ARG A 187 -20.57 -2.24 43.36
CA ARG A 187 -21.12 -3.57 43.04
C ARG A 187 -21.85 -3.59 41.70
N ARG A 188 -22.66 -2.58 41.38
CA ARG A 188 -23.36 -2.48 40.09
C ARG A 188 -22.37 -2.30 38.93
N VAL A 189 -21.32 -1.49 39.12
CA VAL A 189 -20.28 -1.30 38.09
C VAL A 189 -19.48 -2.59 37.85
N LEU A 190 -19.17 -3.34 38.91
CA LEU A 190 -18.49 -4.64 38.79
C LEU A 190 -19.37 -5.68 38.09
N LEU A 191 -20.68 -5.73 38.39
CA LEU A 191 -21.62 -6.59 37.68
C LEU A 191 -21.74 -6.20 36.19
N ALA A 192 -21.79 -4.91 35.88
CA ALA A 192 -21.79 -4.42 34.51
C ALA A 192 -20.47 -4.78 33.78
N SER A 193 -19.34 -4.73 34.50
CA SER A 193 -18.03 -5.12 33.97
C SER A 193 -17.95 -6.63 33.69
N ALA A 194 -18.52 -7.46 34.57
CA ALA A 194 -18.63 -8.90 34.34
C ALA A 194 -19.55 -9.22 33.15
N ALA A 195 -20.67 -8.51 33.03
CA ALA A 195 -21.58 -8.65 31.89
C ALA A 195 -20.92 -8.22 30.57
N TRP A 196 -20.22 -7.08 30.56
CA TRP A 196 -19.42 -6.63 29.42
C TRP A 196 -18.39 -7.68 29.00
N LEU A 197 -17.64 -8.25 29.96
CA LEU A 197 -16.65 -9.28 29.67
C LEU A 197 -17.31 -10.54 29.07
N ALA A 198 -18.45 -10.96 29.62
CA ALA A 198 -19.20 -12.11 29.09
C ALA A 198 -19.69 -11.86 27.65
N VAL A 199 -20.18 -10.65 27.35
CA VAL A 199 -20.57 -10.26 25.98
C VAL A 199 -19.36 -10.26 25.06
N ALA A 200 -18.24 -9.65 25.47
CA ALA A 200 -17.02 -9.60 24.67
C ALA A 200 -16.47 -10.99 24.35
N VAL A 201 -16.43 -11.89 25.34
CA VAL A 201 -16.02 -13.28 25.15
C VAL A 201 -17.02 -14.05 24.28
N GLY A 202 -18.32 -13.88 24.53
CA GLY A 202 -19.37 -14.53 23.75
C GLY A 202 -19.34 -14.16 22.27
N LEU A 203 -19.18 -12.86 21.97
CA LEU A 203 -19.06 -12.37 20.59
C LEU A 203 -17.78 -12.88 19.92
N ARG A 204 -16.66 -12.95 20.64
CA ARG A 204 -15.40 -13.54 20.11
C ARG A 204 -15.55 -15.01 19.73
N VAL A 205 -16.27 -15.80 20.52
CA VAL A 205 -16.47 -17.22 20.26
C VAL A 205 -17.49 -17.44 19.15
N ALA A 206 -18.59 -16.68 19.16
CA ALA A 206 -19.69 -16.86 18.21
C ALA A 206 -19.41 -16.24 16.83
N MET A 207 -18.64 -15.14 16.77
CA MET A 207 -18.36 -14.37 15.56
C MET A 207 -16.88 -13.93 15.52
N PRO A 208 -15.93 -14.89 15.45
CA PRO A 208 -14.50 -14.58 15.50
C PRO A 208 -14.03 -13.68 14.35
N GLU A 209 -14.59 -13.83 13.15
CA GLU A 209 -14.24 -13.00 11.98
C GLU A 209 -14.51 -11.50 12.17
N THR A 210 -15.37 -11.16 13.14
CA THR A 210 -15.84 -9.80 13.38
C THR A 210 -15.28 -9.21 14.67
N PHE A 211 -15.02 -10.05 15.68
CA PHE A 211 -14.68 -9.61 17.04
C PHE A 211 -13.39 -10.22 17.60
N ALA A 212 -12.72 -11.14 16.89
CA ALA A 212 -11.47 -11.75 17.32
C ALA A 212 -10.27 -11.24 16.50
N PRO A 213 -9.12 -10.99 17.16
CA PRO A 213 -7.96 -10.36 16.54
C PRO A 213 -7.19 -11.23 15.56
N THR A 214 -7.21 -12.55 15.76
CA THR A 214 -6.59 -13.51 14.85
C THR A 214 -7.38 -14.78 14.92
N VAL A 215 -7.84 -15.26 13.77
CA VAL A 215 -8.45 -16.58 13.67
C VAL A 215 -7.32 -17.59 13.43
N PRO A 216 -7.26 -18.69 14.20
CA PRO A 216 -6.24 -19.72 13.98
C PRO A 216 -6.24 -20.19 12.51
N ARG A 217 -5.07 -20.14 11.86
CA ARG A 217 -4.90 -20.64 10.49
C ARG A 217 -4.97 -22.17 10.50
N VAL A 218 -5.76 -22.71 9.58
CA VAL A 218 -5.84 -24.15 9.29
C VAL A 218 -4.93 -24.48 8.11
N LEU A 219 -4.45 -25.72 8.02
CA LEU A 219 -3.73 -26.18 6.83
C LEU A 219 -4.70 -26.19 5.64
N GLU A 220 -4.37 -25.43 4.60
CA GLU A 220 -5.11 -25.36 3.35
C GLU A 220 -4.40 -26.19 2.26
N PRO A 221 -5.14 -26.94 1.43
CA PRO A 221 -4.56 -27.74 0.36
C PRO A 221 -3.99 -26.85 -0.75
N VAL A 222 -3.04 -27.40 -1.49
CA VAL A 222 -2.68 -26.88 -2.81
C VAL A 222 -3.82 -27.16 -3.79
N GLY A 223 -4.17 -26.19 -4.65
CA GLY A 223 -5.05 -26.44 -5.80
C GLY A 223 -6.55 -26.13 -5.61
N THR A 224 -6.99 -25.55 -4.49
CA THR A 224 -8.33 -24.95 -4.44
C THR A 224 -8.34 -23.61 -5.20
N ALA A 225 -9.52 -23.16 -5.65
CA ALA A 225 -9.64 -21.91 -6.40
C ALA A 225 -9.04 -20.72 -5.62
N ASP A 226 -9.29 -20.67 -4.32
CA ASP A 226 -8.87 -19.56 -3.46
C ASP A 226 -7.40 -19.70 -3.01
N ALA A 227 -6.88 -20.93 -2.88
CA ALA A 227 -5.51 -21.18 -2.44
C ALA A 227 -4.45 -21.14 -3.56
N GLY A 228 -4.90 -21.05 -4.83
CA GLY A 228 -4.07 -21.05 -6.02
C GLY A 228 -3.91 -22.44 -6.64
N ARG A 229 -4.20 -22.53 -7.94
CA ARG A 229 -4.06 -23.75 -8.76
C ARG A 229 -2.66 -23.86 -9.34
N LEU A 230 -2.03 -25.02 -9.18
CA LEU A 230 -0.69 -25.25 -9.76
C LEU A 230 -0.75 -25.30 -11.28
N GLU A 231 -1.90 -25.61 -11.89
CA GLU A 231 -2.03 -25.66 -13.33
C GLU A 231 -1.75 -24.31 -14.00
N ASP A 232 -2.04 -23.22 -13.28
CA ASP A 232 -1.89 -21.84 -13.70
C ASP A 232 -0.44 -21.33 -13.60
N LEU A 233 0.48 -22.11 -13.00
CA LEU A 233 1.91 -21.80 -13.02
C LEU A 233 2.53 -22.14 -14.39
N PRO A 234 3.25 -21.21 -15.03
CA PRO A 234 3.97 -21.45 -16.28
C PRO A 234 5.02 -22.54 -16.12
N ARG A 235 5.12 -23.38 -17.15
CA ARG A 235 6.10 -24.48 -17.22
C ARG A 235 7.31 -24.14 -18.07
N ASP A 236 7.26 -23.01 -18.78
CA ASP A 236 8.34 -22.53 -19.63
C ASP A 236 9.61 -22.27 -18.82
N GLY A 237 10.74 -22.72 -19.37
CA GLY A 237 12.04 -22.63 -18.72
C GLY A 237 12.29 -23.67 -17.61
N LEU A 238 11.35 -24.57 -17.33
CA LEU A 238 11.53 -25.63 -16.33
C LEU A 238 12.11 -26.91 -16.94
N PRO A 239 12.85 -27.72 -16.16
CA PRO A 239 13.28 -29.05 -16.59
C PRO A 239 12.08 -29.91 -17.02
N GLU A 240 12.16 -30.52 -18.20
CA GLU A 240 11.08 -31.33 -18.80
C GLU A 240 9.73 -30.62 -18.95
N ASN A 241 9.67 -29.29 -18.82
CA ASN A 241 8.43 -28.52 -18.73
C ASN A 241 7.47 -29.02 -17.63
N LYS A 242 8.02 -29.47 -16.50
CA LYS A 242 7.25 -29.93 -15.34
C LYS A 242 7.58 -29.10 -14.11
N LEU A 243 6.56 -28.89 -13.28
CA LEU A 243 6.75 -28.30 -11.96
C LEU A 243 7.42 -29.33 -11.04
N VAL A 244 8.40 -28.87 -10.28
CA VAL A 244 8.98 -29.62 -9.17
C VAL A 244 8.23 -29.27 -7.89
N THR A 245 7.53 -30.24 -7.31
CA THR A 245 6.64 -30.03 -6.15
C THR A 245 7.08 -30.79 -4.90
N ARG A 246 7.98 -31.77 -5.03
CA ARG A 246 8.52 -32.56 -3.91
C ARG A 246 9.61 -31.84 -3.17
N LEU A 247 9.48 -31.73 -1.85
CA LEU A 247 10.48 -31.10 -1.00
C LEU A 247 11.88 -31.74 -1.14
N PRO A 248 12.04 -33.09 -1.07
CA PRO A 248 13.37 -33.70 -1.21
C PRO A 248 14.04 -33.42 -2.56
N GLU A 249 13.24 -33.25 -3.61
CA GLU A 249 13.74 -32.93 -4.95
C GLU A 249 14.17 -31.47 -5.06
N LEU A 250 13.37 -30.54 -4.52
CA LEU A 250 13.70 -29.13 -4.45
C LEU A 250 14.97 -28.89 -3.60
N GLU A 251 15.15 -29.63 -2.51
CA GLU A 251 16.37 -29.61 -1.69
C GLU A 251 17.59 -30.11 -2.48
N ARG A 252 17.46 -31.23 -3.20
CA ARG A 252 18.52 -31.79 -4.06
C ARG A 252 18.94 -30.83 -5.17
N LEU A 253 18.01 -30.04 -5.70
CA LEU A 253 18.29 -28.98 -6.67
C LEU A 253 18.92 -27.73 -6.03
N GLY A 254 19.14 -27.73 -4.71
CA GLY A 254 19.76 -26.64 -3.97
C GLY A 254 18.89 -25.40 -3.88
N LEU A 255 17.56 -25.51 -3.92
CA LEU A 255 16.65 -24.36 -3.96
C LEU A 255 16.36 -23.75 -2.58
N PHE A 256 16.84 -24.37 -1.50
CA PHE A 256 16.67 -23.90 -0.12
C PHE A 256 17.99 -23.37 0.47
N GLY A 257 17.89 -22.44 1.42
CA GLY A 257 19.03 -21.90 2.17
C GLY A 257 19.97 -20.99 1.35
N ARG A 258 19.58 -20.61 0.13
CA ARG A 258 20.33 -19.70 -0.74
C ARG A 258 19.43 -18.62 -1.34
N ARG A 259 20.07 -17.55 -1.81
CA ARG A 259 19.41 -16.47 -2.54
C ARG A 259 19.13 -16.90 -3.98
N LEU A 260 17.85 -16.93 -4.35
CA LEU A 260 17.35 -17.15 -5.70
C LEU A 260 17.11 -15.79 -6.36
N GLU A 261 17.53 -15.65 -7.62
CA GLU A 261 17.44 -14.38 -8.36
C GLU A 261 16.98 -14.64 -9.81
N PRO A 262 16.10 -13.80 -10.35
CA PRO A 262 15.74 -13.85 -11.76
C PRO A 262 16.94 -13.44 -12.64
N ARG A 263 16.86 -13.73 -13.94
CA ARG A 263 17.90 -13.37 -14.91
C ARG A 263 18.07 -11.85 -15.06
N ALA A 264 16.96 -11.12 -15.02
CA ALA A 264 16.93 -9.66 -15.13
C ALA A 264 16.36 -9.09 -13.83
N GLU A 265 17.03 -8.09 -13.26
CA GLU A 265 16.60 -7.44 -12.04
C GLU A 265 15.50 -6.40 -12.35
N PRO A 266 14.34 -6.46 -11.68
CA PRO A 266 13.26 -5.50 -11.91
C PRO A 266 13.62 -4.12 -11.38
N TRP A 267 13.48 -3.11 -12.23
CA TRP A 267 13.65 -1.71 -11.81
C TRP A 267 12.45 -1.21 -10.98
N SER A 268 12.73 -0.24 -10.12
CA SER A 268 11.77 0.40 -9.22
C SER A 268 11.29 1.74 -9.75
N SER A 269 10.11 2.17 -9.32
CA SER A 269 9.48 3.40 -9.80
C SER A 269 8.44 3.93 -8.81
N THR A 270 7.84 5.06 -9.15
CA THR A 270 6.50 5.44 -8.68
C THR A 270 5.43 4.60 -9.39
N PHE A 271 4.25 4.50 -8.79
CA PHE A 271 3.08 3.81 -9.34
C PHE A 271 2.16 4.75 -10.12
N PHE A 272 2.58 5.99 -10.38
CA PHE A 272 1.78 7.01 -11.08
C PHE A 272 0.39 7.17 -10.46
N PRO A 273 0.31 7.71 -9.22
CA PRO A 273 -0.95 7.80 -8.48
C PRO A 273 -2.03 8.48 -9.31
N SER A 274 -3.23 7.91 -9.36
CA SER A 274 -4.34 8.46 -10.13
C SER A 274 -4.74 9.86 -9.63
N TRP A 275 -4.58 10.14 -8.32
CA TRP A 275 -4.76 11.49 -7.76
C TRP A 275 -3.68 12.50 -8.11
N TYR A 276 -2.59 12.07 -8.72
CA TYR A 276 -1.61 12.96 -9.35
C TYR A 276 -1.75 13.01 -10.87
N GLY A 277 -2.86 12.49 -11.40
CA GLY A 277 -3.16 12.52 -12.83
C GLY A 277 -2.70 11.28 -13.60
N GLY A 278 -2.00 10.33 -12.96
CA GLY A 278 -1.43 9.16 -13.67
C GLY A 278 -0.59 9.59 -14.87
N GLU A 279 -0.91 9.04 -16.03
CA GLU A 279 -0.34 9.38 -17.34
C GLU A 279 -0.74 10.77 -17.88
N ALA A 280 -1.81 11.36 -17.35
CA ALA A 280 -2.23 12.74 -17.62
C ALA A 280 -1.69 13.73 -16.57
N GLY A 281 -0.88 13.23 -15.62
CA GLY A 281 -0.25 14.02 -14.58
C GLY A 281 1.00 14.73 -15.08
N ARG A 282 1.07 16.05 -14.88
CA ARG A 282 2.30 16.83 -15.08
C ARG A 282 3.22 16.71 -13.87
N TRP A 283 3.83 15.55 -13.70
CA TRP A 283 4.59 15.17 -12.50
C TRP A 283 5.72 16.15 -12.12
N THR A 284 6.21 16.99 -13.05
CA THR A 284 7.16 18.08 -12.77
C THR A 284 6.58 19.27 -12.01
N GLU A 285 5.26 19.41 -11.92
CA GLU A 285 4.60 20.56 -11.26
C GLU A 285 4.52 20.43 -9.73
N GLY A 286 4.97 19.30 -9.18
CA GLY A 286 4.99 19.03 -7.75
C GLY A 286 3.66 18.49 -7.21
N SER A 287 3.78 17.71 -6.13
CA SER A 287 2.71 16.90 -5.56
C SER A 287 1.50 17.71 -5.09
N VAL A 288 1.71 18.91 -4.52
CA VAL A 288 0.64 19.79 -4.04
C VAL A 288 -0.26 20.22 -5.18
N ARG A 289 0.31 20.70 -6.30
CA ARG A 289 -0.47 21.17 -7.45
C ARG A 289 -1.22 20.03 -8.10
N LEU A 290 -0.59 18.87 -8.22
CA LEU A 290 -1.22 17.66 -8.74
C LEU A 290 -2.38 17.19 -7.84
N GLY A 291 -2.18 17.17 -6.52
CA GLY A 291 -3.25 16.85 -5.58
C GLY A 291 -4.44 17.82 -5.69
N THR A 292 -4.19 19.13 -5.79
CA THR A 292 -5.26 20.12 -5.91
C THR A 292 -6.10 19.96 -7.18
N ARG A 293 -5.50 19.53 -8.29
CA ARG A 293 -6.20 19.29 -9.56
C ARG A 293 -7.24 18.19 -9.49
N THR A 294 -7.04 17.19 -8.64
CA THR A 294 -8.05 16.15 -8.40
C THR A 294 -9.27 16.70 -7.65
N LEU A 295 -9.07 17.74 -6.82
CA LEU A 295 -10.15 18.38 -6.08
C LEU A 295 -10.90 19.41 -6.94
N THR A 296 -10.18 20.15 -7.79
CA THR A 296 -10.75 21.27 -8.57
C THR A 296 -11.10 20.90 -10.02
N GLY A 297 -10.71 19.72 -10.48
CA GLY A 297 -10.68 19.38 -11.89
C GLY A 297 -9.45 19.94 -12.61
N PHE A 298 -9.14 19.36 -13.76
CA PHE A 298 -8.05 19.78 -14.63
C PHE A 298 -8.40 19.55 -16.11
N ASP A 299 -8.09 20.54 -16.95
CA ASP A 299 -8.28 20.48 -18.39
C ASP A 299 -6.95 20.43 -19.13
N PRO A 300 -6.89 19.72 -20.29
CA PRO A 300 -5.75 19.82 -21.18
C PRO A 300 -5.60 21.25 -21.74
N PRO A 301 -4.45 21.60 -22.33
CA PRO A 301 -4.27 22.87 -23.02
C PRO A 301 -5.32 23.06 -24.12
N THR A 302 -5.67 24.31 -24.39
CA THR A 302 -6.42 24.63 -25.59
C THR A 302 -5.55 24.45 -26.84
N GLU A 303 -6.19 24.19 -27.98
CA GLU A 303 -5.49 24.10 -29.26
C GLU A 303 -4.67 25.38 -29.56
N ALA A 304 -5.23 26.55 -29.24
CA ALA A 304 -4.56 27.83 -29.45
C ALA A 304 -3.26 27.95 -28.61
N GLU A 305 -3.30 27.53 -27.34
CA GLU A 305 -2.11 27.50 -26.48
C GLU A 305 -1.06 26.54 -27.01
N ALA A 306 -1.46 25.32 -27.37
CA ALA A 306 -0.55 24.31 -27.90
C ALA A 306 0.13 24.79 -29.19
N ARG A 307 -0.63 25.37 -30.12
CA ARG A 307 -0.10 25.97 -31.36
C ARG A 307 0.86 27.12 -31.09
N ALA A 308 0.55 27.96 -30.08
CA ALA A 308 1.43 29.06 -29.70
C ALA A 308 2.77 28.55 -29.14
N TRP A 309 2.76 27.53 -28.28
CA TRP A 309 3.99 26.92 -27.76
C TRP A 309 4.80 26.25 -28.87
N LEU A 310 4.16 25.48 -29.75
CA LEU A 310 4.83 24.81 -30.86
C LEU A 310 5.50 25.81 -31.82
N THR A 311 4.79 26.89 -32.18
CA THR A 311 5.33 27.94 -33.06
C THR A 311 6.53 28.64 -32.42
N LYS A 312 6.45 28.99 -31.13
CA LYS A 312 7.54 29.63 -30.40
C LYS A 312 8.75 28.70 -30.24
N ALA A 313 8.52 27.44 -29.88
CA ALA A 313 9.58 26.45 -29.75
C ALA A 313 10.28 26.19 -31.10
N ALA A 314 9.54 26.14 -32.21
CA ALA A 314 10.12 26.03 -33.55
C ALA A 314 11.00 27.26 -33.91
N GLY A 315 10.72 28.42 -33.33
CA GLY A 315 11.54 29.63 -33.41
C GLY A 315 12.72 29.69 -32.44
N GLY A 316 12.97 28.63 -31.65
CA GLY A 316 14.06 28.57 -30.67
C GLY A 316 13.75 29.21 -29.31
N ASP A 317 12.48 29.45 -28.98
CA ASP A 317 12.09 29.99 -27.69
C ASP A 317 12.26 28.94 -26.58
N ALA A 318 13.28 29.13 -25.73
CA ALA A 318 13.60 28.21 -24.64
C ALA A 318 12.46 28.04 -23.62
N SER A 319 11.62 29.05 -23.41
CA SER A 319 10.50 28.97 -22.46
C SER A 319 9.38 28.07 -22.99
N ALA A 320 9.12 28.13 -24.30
CA ALA A 320 8.17 27.28 -24.98
C ALA A 320 8.67 25.83 -25.05
N GLU A 321 9.97 25.61 -25.32
CA GLU A 321 10.58 24.27 -25.27
C GLU A 321 10.51 23.65 -23.87
N ALA A 322 10.82 24.44 -22.83
CA ALA A 322 10.68 24.01 -21.44
C ALA A 322 9.21 23.70 -21.11
N ARG A 323 8.28 24.52 -21.59
CA ARG A 323 6.85 24.31 -21.39
C ARG A 323 6.39 22.98 -21.99
N LEU A 324 6.74 22.69 -23.24
CA LEU A 324 6.43 21.43 -23.91
C LEU A 324 7.03 20.23 -23.17
N PHE A 325 8.25 20.38 -22.62
CA PHE A 325 8.92 19.32 -21.86
C PHE A 325 8.25 19.02 -20.51
N THR A 326 7.56 19.98 -19.90
CA THR A 326 6.81 19.80 -18.63
C THR A 326 5.36 19.31 -18.81
N LEU A 327 4.91 19.11 -20.05
CA LEU A 327 3.60 18.55 -20.32
C LEU A 327 3.50 17.09 -19.85
N ALA A 328 2.27 16.65 -19.61
CA ALA A 328 1.97 15.30 -19.19
C ALA A 328 2.33 14.29 -20.28
N PRO A 329 2.61 13.03 -19.92
CA PRO A 329 2.86 11.97 -20.90
C PRO A 329 1.82 11.93 -22.01
N THR A 330 0.51 11.94 -21.68
CA THR A 330 -0.57 11.93 -22.69
C THR A 330 -0.64 13.21 -23.52
N GLU A 331 -0.40 14.39 -22.93
CA GLU A 331 -0.38 15.66 -23.67
C GLU A 331 0.72 15.65 -24.73
N LYS A 332 1.87 15.05 -24.41
CA LYS A 332 2.97 14.85 -25.35
C LYS A 332 2.64 13.84 -26.44
N VAL A 333 1.91 12.76 -26.12
CA VAL A 333 1.40 11.81 -27.13
C VAL A 333 0.49 12.54 -28.11
N ASP A 334 -0.51 13.26 -27.61
CA ASP A 334 -1.47 14.03 -28.41
C ASP A 334 -0.74 14.99 -29.36
N ILE A 335 0.22 15.77 -28.86
CA ILE A 335 1.05 16.68 -29.67
C ILE A 335 1.91 15.95 -30.70
N ALA A 336 2.55 14.84 -30.31
CA ALA A 336 3.41 14.06 -31.21
C ALA A 336 2.63 13.57 -32.44
N PHE A 337 1.36 13.15 -32.24
CA PHE A 337 0.46 12.74 -33.32
C PHE A 337 -0.30 13.90 -33.98
N GLY A 338 -0.13 15.15 -33.51
CA GLY A 338 -0.79 16.33 -34.07
C GLY A 338 -2.27 16.47 -33.69
N LYS A 339 -2.72 15.75 -32.66
CA LYS A 339 -4.08 15.78 -32.13
C LYS A 339 -4.21 16.86 -31.06
N LEU A 340 -4.46 18.10 -31.47
CA LEU A 340 -4.50 19.26 -30.54
C LEU A 340 -5.85 19.45 -29.84
N ASP A 341 -6.79 18.54 -30.03
CA ASP A 341 -8.02 18.37 -29.24
C ASP A 341 -7.81 17.48 -28.00
N PHE A 342 -6.62 16.88 -27.85
CA PHE A 342 -6.11 16.13 -26.70
C PHE A 342 -6.93 14.89 -26.26
N PRO A 343 -7.28 13.95 -27.18
CA PRO A 343 -8.11 12.81 -26.84
C PRO A 343 -7.44 11.84 -25.85
N ALA A 344 -6.13 11.56 -25.97
CA ALA A 344 -5.43 10.70 -25.02
C ALA A 344 -5.41 11.31 -23.62
N THR A 345 -5.20 12.62 -23.53
CA THR A 345 -5.22 13.34 -22.25
C THR A 345 -6.61 13.36 -21.65
N ARG A 346 -7.66 13.62 -22.43
CA ARG A 346 -9.05 13.58 -21.92
C ARG A 346 -9.41 12.18 -21.41
N GLN A 347 -9.03 11.11 -22.12
CA GLN A 347 -9.20 9.73 -21.64
C GLN A 347 -8.48 9.52 -20.30
N GLY A 348 -7.19 9.91 -20.21
CA GLY A 348 -6.38 9.79 -18.99
C GLY A 348 -6.95 10.57 -17.81
N LEU A 349 -7.47 11.78 -18.04
CA LEU A 349 -8.10 12.61 -17.01
C LEU A 349 -9.40 12.02 -16.49
N GLY A 350 -10.18 11.35 -17.36
CA GLY A 350 -11.46 10.73 -17.00
C GLY A 350 -11.38 9.68 -15.91
N HIS A 351 -10.22 9.02 -15.73
CA HIS A 351 -9.99 8.05 -14.65
C HIS A 351 -8.94 8.51 -13.62
N SER A 352 -8.46 9.76 -13.72
CA SER A 352 -7.43 10.32 -12.82
C SER A 352 -7.94 11.59 -12.14
N HIS A 353 -7.45 12.79 -12.46
CA HIS A 353 -7.88 14.04 -11.82
C HIS A 353 -9.40 14.23 -11.84
N ASN A 354 -10.05 13.92 -12.96
CA ASN A 354 -11.48 14.19 -13.15
C ASN A 354 -12.35 12.94 -12.87
N GLY A 355 -11.73 11.80 -12.55
CA GLY A 355 -12.42 10.54 -12.25
C GLY A 355 -12.68 10.30 -10.76
N HIS A 356 -12.25 11.22 -9.89
CA HIS A 356 -12.30 11.09 -8.43
C HIS A 356 -11.90 9.69 -7.92
N PRO A 357 -10.68 9.18 -8.25
CA PRO A 357 -10.30 7.82 -7.92
C PRO A 357 -10.08 7.65 -6.41
N ARG A 358 -9.60 6.49 -5.98
CA ARG A 358 -9.19 6.28 -4.58
C ARG A 358 -7.73 6.70 -4.38
N TYR A 359 -7.33 7.05 -3.16
CA TYR A 359 -5.97 7.58 -2.90
C TYR A 359 -4.84 6.62 -3.21
N TRP A 360 -5.11 5.33 -3.04
CA TRP A 360 -4.19 4.24 -3.33
C TRP A 360 -4.27 3.79 -4.80
N SER A 361 -5.20 4.33 -5.60
CA SER A 361 -5.33 4.00 -7.01
C SER A 361 -4.13 4.50 -7.80
N GLY A 362 -3.66 3.66 -8.72
CA GLY A 362 -2.65 4.01 -9.71
C GLY A 362 -2.30 2.78 -10.55
N ARG A 363 -1.10 2.78 -11.13
CA ARG A 363 -0.62 1.80 -12.11
C ARG A 363 0.52 0.94 -11.53
N CYS A 364 0.39 0.50 -10.28
CA CYS A 364 1.43 -0.30 -9.60
C CYS A 364 1.64 -1.68 -10.26
N ASN A 365 0.58 -2.36 -10.68
CA ASN A 365 0.67 -3.59 -11.47
C ASN A 365 1.37 -3.34 -12.81
N GLY A 366 0.95 -2.31 -13.55
CA GLY A 366 1.49 -2.05 -14.89
C GLY A 366 2.96 -1.67 -14.87
N VAL A 367 3.40 -0.86 -13.90
CA VAL A 367 4.81 -0.50 -13.76
C VAL A 367 5.65 -1.71 -13.31
N ALA A 368 5.13 -2.56 -12.42
CA ALA A 368 5.83 -3.74 -11.98
C ALA A 368 5.94 -4.79 -13.10
N THR A 369 4.88 -4.99 -13.91
CA THR A 369 4.95 -5.85 -15.10
C THR A 369 5.95 -5.31 -16.11
N ALA A 370 5.90 -4.00 -16.40
CA ALA A 370 6.84 -3.38 -17.32
C ALA A 370 8.30 -3.55 -16.88
N SER A 371 8.57 -3.57 -15.56
CA SER A 371 9.92 -3.75 -15.04
C SER A 371 10.49 -5.16 -15.20
N LEU A 372 9.63 -6.16 -15.45
CA LEU A 372 10.05 -7.52 -15.76
C LEU A 372 10.49 -7.70 -17.21
N VAL A 373 9.91 -6.93 -18.14
CA VAL A 373 9.99 -7.21 -19.58
C VAL A 373 10.62 -6.09 -20.42
N VAL A 374 10.77 -4.88 -19.87
CA VAL A 374 11.39 -3.75 -20.55
C VAL A 374 12.60 -3.25 -19.75
N PRO A 375 13.77 -3.03 -20.38
CA PRO A 375 14.92 -2.41 -19.69
C PRO A 375 14.58 -1.00 -19.19
N GLU A 376 15.21 -0.57 -18.09
CA GLU A 376 14.86 0.70 -17.45
C GLU A 376 15.09 1.92 -18.37
N PRO A 377 14.04 2.70 -18.71
CA PRO A 377 14.18 3.95 -19.44
C PRO A 377 15.00 4.97 -18.64
N PHE A 378 15.98 5.61 -19.28
CA PHE A 378 16.88 6.57 -18.62
C PHE A 378 17.28 7.77 -19.48
N ARG A 379 16.92 7.79 -20.78
CA ARG A 379 17.21 8.91 -21.69
C ARG A 379 15.97 9.68 -22.12
N VAL A 380 16.14 10.99 -22.27
CA VAL A 380 15.15 11.83 -22.93
C VAL A 380 15.10 11.46 -24.41
N VAL A 381 13.91 11.30 -24.98
CA VAL A 381 13.72 11.01 -26.41
C VAL A 381 13.05 12.20 -27.09
N GLU A 382 13.66 12.71 -28.16
CA GLU A 382 13.02 13.70 -29.04
C GLU A 382 12.12 12.97 -30.05
N VAL A 383 10.82 13.27 -30.01
CA VAL A 383 9.85 12.75 -30.98
C VAL A 383 9.52 13.84 -31.98
N VAL A 384 9.62 13.50 -33.26
CA VAL A 384 9.24 14.37 -34.37
C VAL A 384 7.96 13.83 -35.00
N GLY A 385 6.89 14.62 -34.91
CA GLY A 385 5.59 14.28 -35.45
C GLY A 385 5.52 14.41 -36.97
N PRO A 386 4.46 13.88 -37.61
CA PRO A 386 4.33 13.86 -39.07
C PRO A 386 4.31 15.24 -39.73
N SER A 387 3.93 16.29 -39.00
CA SER A 387 3.90 17.68 -39.47
C SER A 387 5.14 18.47 -39.06
N GLY A 388 6.19 17.79 -38.58
CA GLY A 388 7.46 18.40 -38.16
C GLY A 388 7.47 18.97 -36.75
N GLN A 389 6.36 18.88 -36.01
CA GLN A 389 6.30 19.30 -34.62
C GLN A 389 7.23 18.43 -33.76
N LYS A 390 7.93 19.04 -32.81
CA LYS A 390 8.89 18.34 -31.93
C LYS A 390 8.43 18.38 -30.50
N VAL A 391 8.52 17.24 -29.81
CA VAL A 391 8.23 17.14 -28.38
C VAL A 391 9.21 16.15 -27.75
N ARG A 392 9.70 16.48 -26.55
CA ARG A 392 10.65 15.64 -25.82
C ARG A 392 9.93 14.87 -24.72
N PHE A 393 10.20 13.56 -24.66
CA PHE A 393 9.70 12.67 -23.62
C PHE A 393 10.80 12.39 -22.61
N HIS A 394 10.50 12.65 -21.35
CA HIS A 394 11.33 12.32 -20.22
C HIS A 394 11.26 10.80 -19.92
N PRO A 395 12.30 10.18 -19.33
CA PRO A 395 12.25 8.76 -18.95
C PRO A 395 11.03 8.35 -18.11
N ASN A 396 10.60 9.20 -17.18
CA ASN A 396 9.36 8.97 -16.42
C ASN A 396 8.08 9.07 -17.26
N ASP A 397 8.07 9.84 -18.36
CA ASP A 397 6.94 9.78 -19.30
C ASP A 397 6.89 8.40 -19.96
N VAL A 398 8.04 7.86 -20.36
CA VAL A 398 8.16 6.52 -20.94
C VAL A 398 7.72 5.46 -19.93
N LYS A 399 8.21 5.51 -18.68
CA LYS A 399 7.77 4.61 -17.59
C LYS A 399 6.27 4.73 -17.33
N SER A 400 5.69 5.93 -17.39
CA SER A 400 4.25 6.14 -17.23
C SER A 400 3.46 5.49 -18.36
N LEU A 401 3.87 5.66 -19.62
CA LEU A 401 3.20 5.05 -20.77
C LEU A 401 3.34 3.53 -20.77
N LEU A 402 4.49 2.99 -20.37
CA LEU A 402 4.69 1.56 -20.15
C LEU A 402 3.77 1.02 -19.05
N SER A 403 3.56 1.79 -17.97
CA SER A 403 2.63 1.37 -16.90
C SER A 403 1.18 1.29 -17.37
N VAL A 404 0.80 2.09 -18.39
CA VAL A 404 -0.52 2.01 -19.03
C VAL A 404 -0.58 0.77 -19.92
N ALA A 405 0.46 0.56 -20.74
CA ALA A 405 0.53 -0.56 -21.67
C ALA A 405 0.43 -1.91 -20.96
N TYR A 406 1.23 -2.09 -19.91
CA TYR A 406 1.29 -3.34 -19.15
C TYR A 406 0.30 -3.42 -17.99
N TYR A 407 -0.66 -2.48 -17.89
CA TYR A 407 -1.73 -2.56 -16.89
C TYR A 407 -2.59 -3.81 -17.07
N THR A 408 -2.77 -4.26 -18.31
CA THR A 408 -3.40 -5.54 -18.63
C THR A 408 -2.51 -6.30 -19.61
N ALA A 409 -2.13 -7.53 -19.25
CA ALA A 409 -1.37 -8.41 -20.13
C ALA A 409 -2.29 -9.14 -21.13
N GLN A 410 -1.72 -9.61 -22.25
CA GLN A 410 -2.45 -10.46 -23.21
C GLN A 410 -2.88 -11.78 -22.59
N ASP A 411 -1.95 -12.45 -21.93
CA ASP A 411 -2.21 -13.66 -21.14
C ASP A 411 -1.79 -13.38 -19.70
N GLU A 412 -2.78 -13.10 -18.85
CA GLU A 412 -2.57 -12.88 -17.43
C GLU A 412 -2.88 -14.16 -16.67
N ARG A 413 -1.87 -14.72 -15.99
CA ARG A 413 -2.02 -15.85 -15.08
C ARG A 413 -1.96 -15.37 -13.65
N ILE A 414 -3.01 -15.66 -12.91
CA ILE A 414 -3.17 -15.31 -11.50
C ILE A 414 -3.24 -16.61 -10.72
N VAL A 415 -2.39 -16.74 -9.70
CA VAL A 415 -2.43 -17.88 -8.78
C VAL A 415 -2.73 -17.36 -7.38
N GLY A 416 -3.89 -17.73 -6.86
CA GLY A 416 -4.54 -17.15 -5.67
C GLY A 416 -5.86 -16.48 -6.06
N ASP A 417 -6.51 -15.82 -5.11
CA ASP A 417 -7.69 -14.97 -5.38
C ASP A 417 -7.46 -13.56 -4.81
N PHE A 418 -8.27 -12.61 -5.27
CA PHE A 418 -8.25 -11.26 -4.78
C PHE A 418 -8.99 -11.13 -3.46
N CYS A 419 -8.49 -10.27 -2.58
CA CYS A 419 -9.27 -9.84 -1.44
C CYS A 419 -10.46 -8.97 -1.88
N ARG A 420 -11.68 -9.50 -1.73
CA ARG A 420 -12.92 -8.87 -2.23
C ARG A 420 -13.62 -8.01 -1.18
N GLU A 421 -13.44 -8.33 0.10
CA GLU A 421 -14.12 -7.68 1.20
C GLU A 421 -13.11 -7.29 2.29
N VAL A 422 -13.43 -6.22 3.03
CA VAL A 422 -12.64 -5.82 4.19
C VAL A 422 -13.18 -6.54 5.41
N ALA A 423 -12.35 -7.36 6.05
CA ALA A 423 -12.67 -8.07 7.29
C ALA A 423 -11.74 -7.64 8.42
N PHE A 424 -12.05 -8.04 9.67
CA PHE A 424 -11.14 -7.86 10.79
C PHE A 424 -9.81 -8.58 10.54
N ASP A 425 -9.89 -9.80 10.01
CA ASP A 425 -8.76 -10.68 9.69
C ASP A 425 -8.75 -11.04 8.19
N SER A 426 -8.59 -10.04 7.32
CA SER A 426 -8.60 -10.22 5.86
C SER A 426 -7.57 -11.24 5.35
N GLY A 427 -6.42 -11.36 6.01
CA GLY A 427 -5.39 -12.35 5.63
C GLY A 427 -5.88 -13.79 5.77
N ARG A 428 -6.82 -14.07 6.67
CA ARG A 428 -7.44 -15.39 6.76
C ARG A 428 -8.17 -15.79 5.47
N THR A 429 -8.84 -14.84 4.85
CA THR A 429 -9.71 -15.08 3.70
C THR A 429 -8.99 -14.92 2.36
N CYS A 430 -7.91 -14.13 2.34
CA CYS A 430 -7.32 -13.65 1.10
C CYS A 430 -5.92 -14.23 0.83
N SER A 431 -5.17 -14.66 1.85
CA SER A 431 -3.82 -15.15 1.64
C SER A 431 -3.79 -16.48 0.87
N MET A 432 -2.98 -16.56 -0.18
CA MET A 432 -2.76 -17.80 -0.95
C MET A 432 -2.10 -18.90 -0.10
N SER A 433 -2.08 -20.14 -0.58
CA SER A 433 -1.36 -21.20 0.13
C SER A 433 0.16 -20.95 0.17
N PRO A 434 0.82 -21.07 1.33
CA PRO A 434 2.27 -20.94 1.42
C PRO A 434 3.01 -22.03 0.64
N ALA A 435 2.43 -23.22 0.48
CA ALA A 435 3.01 -24.27 -0.35
C ALA A 435 3.05 -23.85 -1.82
N VAL A 436 1.98 -23.22 -2.31
CA VAL A 436 1.94 -22.69 -3.69
C VAL A 436 2.98 -21.59 -3.87
N LEU A 437 3.15 -20.69 -2.90
CA LEU A 437 4.20 -19.67 -2.99
C LEU A 437 5.62 -20.29 -3.01
N VAL A 438 5.90 -21.27 -2.16
CA VAL A 438 7.19 -21.98 -2.15
C VAL A 438 7.45 -22.66 -3.50
N ILE A 439 6.45 -23.35 -4.05
CA ILE A 439 6.55 -24.00 -5.38
C ILE A 439 6.81 -22.93 -6.46
N ALA A 440 6.08 -21.82 -6.45
CA ALA A 440 6.24 -20.75 -7.43
C ALA A 440 7.63 -20.11 -7.37
N LEU A 441 8.13 -19.77 -6.18
CA LEU A 441 9.46 -19.20 -5.99
C LEU A 441 10.56 -20.16 -6.44
N ALA A 442 10.49 -21.42 -6.00
CA ALA A 442 11.51 -22.40 -6.32
C ALA A 442 11.57 -22.71 -7.83
N ASN A 443 10.40 -22.86 -8.48
CA ASN A 443 10.34 -23.16 -9.92
C ASN A 443 10.62 -21.92 -10.78
N ARG A 444 9.96 -20.79 -10.53
CA ARG A 444 10.05 -19.62 -11.40
C ARG A 444 11.33 -18.82 -11.16
N ILE A 445 11.61 -18.42 -9.92
CA ILE A 445 12.83 -17.67 -9.60
C ILE A 445 14.04 -18.61 -9.58
N GLY A 446 13.92 -19.78 -8.96
CA GLY A 446 15.04 -20.70 -8.77
C GLY A 446 15.48 -21.48 -10.01
N LEU A 447 14.54 -22.05 -10.77
CA LEU A 447 14.85 -22.90 -11.93
C LEU A 447 14.74 -22.13 -13.26
N ALA A 448 13.59 -21.52 -13.55
CA ALA A 448 13.39 -20.77 -14.80
C ALA A 448 14.17 -19.45 -14.85
N ARG A 449 14.54 -18.91 -13.68
CA ARG A 449 15.14 -17.58 -13.49
C ARG A 449 14.27 -16.46 -14.08
N GLU A 450 12.96 -16.58 -13.90
CA GLU A 450 11.96 -15.61 -14.34
C GLU A 450 11.19 -15.06 -13.14
N SER A 451 11.07 -13.73 -13.08
CA SER A 451 10.34 -13.06 -12.02
C SER A 451 8.83 -13.04 -12.29
N PHE A 452 8.08 -12.70 -11.25
CA PHE A 452 6.63 -12.52 -11.27
C PHE A 452 6.24 -11.45 -10.25
N LEU A 453 4.98 -10.99 -10.31
CA LEU A 453 4.46 -10.02 -9.36
C LEU A 453 3.81 -10.71 -8.17
N ILE A 454 3.87 -10.04 -7.03
CA ILE A 454 3.17 -10.45 -5.82
C ILE A 454 2.26 -9.31 -5.36
N ASP A 455 1.00 -9.65 -5.03
CA ASP A 455 0.12 -8.78 -4.26
C ASP A 455 0.38 -9.05 -2.78
N ALA A 456 1.19 -8.18 -2.18
CA ALA A 456 1.89 -8.50 -0.94
C ALA A 456 1.07 -8.28 0.33
N LEU A 457 -0.06 -7.58 0.22
CA LEU A 457 -0.83 -7.11 1.37
C LEU A 457 -2.25 -7.66 1.30
N PRO A 458 -2.76 -8.32 2.37
CA PRO A 458 -4.10 -8.89 2.40
C PRO A 458 -5.18 -7.83 2.58
N THR A 459 -5.37 -6.99 1.56
CA THR A 459 -6.27 -5.85 1.60
C THR A 459 -6.95 -5.65 0.25
N ILE A 460 -8.10 -4.96 0.27
CA ILE A 460 -8.76 -4.53 -0.97
C ILE A 460 -7.92 -3.54 -1.79
N ALA A 461 -6.94 -2.87 -1.15
CA ALA A 461 -6.02 -1.95 -1.80
C ALA A 461 -4.81 -2.75 -2.30
N LYS A 462 -4.95 -3.28 -3.52
CA LYS A 462 -3.93 -4.13 -4.14
C LYS A 462 -2.63 -3.37 -4.34
N GLN A 463 -1.51 -4.00 -3.98
CA GLN A 463 -0.20 -3.39 -4.11
C GLN A 463 0.78 -4.40 -4.68
N TYR A 464 1.08 -4.20 -5.97
CA TYR A 464 1.93 -5.11 -6.73
C TYR A 464 3.40 -4.73 -6.66
N TYR A 465 4.23 -5.75 -6.48
CA TYR A 465 5.68 -5.65 -6.55
C TYR A 465 6.26 -6.78 -7.38
N ALA A 466 7.34 -6.53 -8.11
CA ALA A 466 8.09 -7.59 -8.78
C ALA A 466 9.11 -8.23 -7.82
N VAL A 467 9.20 -9.56 -7.83
CA VAL A 467 10.16 -10.31 -6.99
C VAL A 467 11.58 -10.18 -7.56
N ALA A 468 12.43 -9.42 -6.88
CA ALA A 468 13.84 -9.23 -7.26
C ALA A 468 14.75 -10.34 -6.71
N ALA A 469 14.44 -10.89 -5.54
CA ALA A 469 15.10 -12.07 -5.01
C ALA A 469 14.21 -12.80 -4.00
N ALA A 470 14.50 -14.08 -3.77
CA ALA A 470 13.84 -14.89 -2.75
C ALA A 470 14.83 -15.80 -2.04
N THR A 471 14.61 -16.05 -0.75
CA THR A 471 15.33 -17.07 0.03
C THR A 471 14.31 -17.90 0.78
N ILE A 472 14.35 -19.21 0.57
CA ILE A 472 13.46 -20.17 1.25
C ILE A 472 14.31 -20.95 2.24
N THR A 473 14.01 -20.82 3.53
CA THR A 473 14.79 -21.44 4.62
C THR A 473 13.92 -22.42 5.38
N LEU A 474 14.30 -23.69 5.42
CA LEU A 474 13.68 -24.64 6.35
C LEU A 474 14.16 -24.31 7.76
N THR A 475 13.22 -24.06 8.68
CA THR A 475 13.53 -23.65 10.05
C THR A 475 13.39 -24.79 11.06
N GLY A 476 13.00 -25.98 10.60
CA GLY A 476 12.91 -27.19 11.39
C GLY A 476 12.96 -28.45 10.53
N THR A 477 13.09 -29.61 11.17
CA THR A 477 13.01 -30.91 10.50
C THR A 477 11.55 -31.36 10.35
N PRO A 478 11.20 -32.10 9.28
CA PRO A 478 9.86 -32.66 9.12
C PRO A 478 9.39 -33.44 10.36
N ARG A 479 8.19 -33.12 10.85
CA ARG A 479 7.59 -33.70 12.07
C ARG A 479 6.18 -34.24 11.81
N ALA A 480 5.70 -35.13 12.68
CA ALA A 480 4.32 -35.62 12.59
C ALA A 480 3.28 -34.49 12.77
N PRO A 481 2.12 -34.55 12.09
CA PRO A 481 1.15 -33.45 12.08
C PRO A 481 0.39 -33.25 13.40
N GLY A 482 0.36 -34.25 14.28
CA GLY A 482 -0.32 -34.17 15.58
C GLY A 482 -1.77 -33.69 15.47
N THR A 483 -2.14 -32.73 16.32
CA THR A 483 -3.48 -32.11 16.38
C THR A 483 -3.60 -30.83 15.55
N THR A 484 -2.68 -30.58 14.61
CA THR A 484 -2.74 -29.37 13.78
C THR A 484 -4.06 -29.31 12.99
N PRO A 485 -4.85 -28.22 13.13
CA PRO A 485 -6.09 -28.03 12.38
C PRO A 485 -5.84 -28.03 10.87
N ARG A 486 -6.71 -28.71 10.12
CA ARG A 486 -6.59 -28.88 8.66
C ARG A 486 -7.95 -28.84 8.00
N ALA A 487 -7.98 -28.36 6.76
CA ALA A 487 -9.16 -28.45 5.91
C ALA A 487 -9.51 -29.93 5.64
N PRO A 488 -10.80 -30.28 5.50
CA PRO A 488 -11.23 -31.67 5.23
C PRO A 488 -10.56 -32.29 4.00
N ALA A 489 -10.20 -31.48 3.00
CA ALA A 489 -9.52 -31.94 1.78
C ALA A 489 -8.11 -32.52 2.02
N LEU A 490 -7.51 -32.26 3.19
CA LEU A 490 -6.20 -32.76 3.61
C LEU A 490 -6.28 -33.97 4.56
N ASP A 491 -7.48 -34.41 4.94
CA ASP A 491 -7.62 -35.55 5.84
C ASP A 491 -7.05 -36.83 5.23
N GLY A 492 -6.18 -37.49 5.99
CA GLY A 492 -5.47 -38.70 5.56
C GLY A 492 -4.35 -38.47 4.53
N LYS A 493 -4.13 -37.24 4.06
CA LYS A 493 -3.07 -36.90 3.07
C LYS A 493 -1.78 -36.38 3.69
N VAL A 494 -1.86 -35.77 4.88
CA VAL A 494 -0.71 -35.16 5.55
C VAL A 494 0.05 -36.21 6.37
N ASP A 495 1.29 -36.48 5.98
CA ASP A 495 2.21 -37.38 6.68
C ASP A 495 3.17 -36.60 7.59
N ARG A 496 3.72 -35.49 7.09
CA ARG A 496 4.68 -34.64 7.82
C ARG A 496 4.39 -33.16 7.65
N LEU A 497 4.81 -32.38 8.64
CA LEU A 497 4.80 -30.91 8.64
C LEU A 497 6.23 -30.40 8.73
N VAL A 498 6.54 -29.31 8.01
CA VAL A 498 7.86 -28.66 8.07
C VAL A 498 7.70 -27.15 8.14
N ASP A 499 8.45 -26.51 9.04
CA ASP A 499 8.41 -25.07 9.22
C ASP A 499 9.37 -24.39 8.22
N VAL A 500 8.90 -23.31 7.60
CA VAL A 500 9.63 -22.56 6.57
C VAL A 500 9.59 -21.05 6.84
N ARG A 501 10.69 -20.37 6.54
CA ARG A 501 10.77 -18.92 6.43
C ARG A 501 11.06 -18.53 4.99
N ILE A 502 10.28 -17.57 4.48
CA ILE A 502 10.36 -17.06 3.12
C ILE A 502 10.74 -15.59 3.20
N ASP A 503 11.98 -15.27 2.83
CA ASP A 503 12.45 -13.89 2.73
C ASP A 503 12.41 -13.44 1.27
N LEU A 504 11.65 -12.40 0.95
CA LEU A 504 11.59 -11.79 -0.37
C LEU A 504 12.28 -10.43 -0.37
N VAL A 505 12.91 -10.12 -1.49
CA VAL A 505 13.28 -8.76 -1.87
C VAL A 505 12.44 -8.41 -3.09
N VAL A 506 11.59 -7.40 -2.97
CA VAL A 506 10.74 -6.95 -4.09
C VAL A 506 11.08 -5.52 -4.53
N SER A 507 10.84 -5.20 -5.79
CA SER A 507 11.11 -3.86 -6.35
C SER A 507 10.05 -2.85 -5.91
N SER A 508 10.44 -1.70 -5.36
CA SER A 508 9.49 -0.67 -4.95
C SER A 508 8.74 -0.06 -6.14
N THR A 509 7.41 0.02 -6.01
CA THR A 509 6.54 0.81 -6.88
C THR A 509 6.02 2.08 -6.19
N THR A 510 6.49 2.39 -4.99
CA THR A 510 5.97 3.48 -4.14
C THR A 510 6.95 4.64 -4.01
N LEU A 511 7.94 4.76 -4.90
CA LEU A 511 8.90 5.85 -4.85
C LEU A 511 8.24 7.22 -5.08
N SER A 512 8.83 8.27 -4.50
CA SER A 512 8.45 9.66 -4.78
C SER A 512 8.98 10.10 -6.14
N TYR A 513 8.35 11.09 -6.78
CA TYR A 513 8.82 11.65 -8.04
C TYR A 513 10.24 12.21 -7.90
N ALA A 514 10.58 12.80 -6.75
CA ALA A 514 11.93 13.26 -6.46
C ALA A 514 12.99 12.15 -6.52
N LYS A 515 12.66 10.91 -6.10
CA LYS A 515 13.57 9.76 -6.14
C LYS A 515 13.73 9.16 -7.54
N VAL A 516 12.72 9.29 -8.39
CA VAL A 516 12.75 8.77 -9.78
C VAL A 516 13.10 9.83 -10.83
N ASN A 517 13.32 11.08 -10.40
CA ASN A 517 13.65 12.22 -11.26
C ASN A 517 14.99 12.83 -10.87
N VAL A 518 16.06 12.04 -10.97
CA VAL A 518 17.42 12.47 -10.61
C VAL A 518 18.24 12.65 -11.89
N PRO A 519 18.59 13.88 -12.29
CA PRO A 519 19.46 14.12 -13.44
C PRO A 519 20.78 13.36 -13.31
N ASP A 520 21.27 12.81 -14.42
CA ASP A 520 22.58 12.17 -14.46
C ASP A 520 23.66 13.26 -14.48
N ARG A 521 24.54 13.27 -13.47
CA ARG A 521 25.62 14.26 -13.36
C ARG A 521 26.62 14.19 -14.51
N SER A 522 26.69 13.06 -15.21
CA SER A 522 27.55 12.89 -16.39
C SER A 522 26.96 13.51 -17.66
N ALA A 523 25.67 13.88 -17.66
CA ALA A 523 24.96 14.50 -18.78
C ALA A 523 24.30 15.82 -18.37
N PRO A 524 25.08 16.90 -18.19
CA PRO A 524 24.56 18.21 -17.75
C PRO A 524 23.62 18.87 -18.76
N ASP A 525 23.54 18.35 -19.99
CA ASP A 525 22.59 18.79 -21.02
C ASP A 525 21.13 18.35 -20.76
N GLY A 526 20.90 17.56 -19.70
CA GLY A 526 19.59 17.06 -19.32
C GLY A 526 19.08 15.94 -20.23
N SER A 527 19.95 15.33 -21.04
CA SER A 527 19.57 14.22 -21.94
C SER A 527 19.48 12.86 -21.23
N ARG A 528 20.03 12.75 -20.00
CA ARG A 528 20.05 11.51 -19.21
C ARG A 528 19.63 11.74 -17.77
N TYR A 529 19.04 10.69 -17.21
CA TYR A 529 18.66 10.59 -15.81
C TYR A 529 19.29 9.34 -15.19
N THR A 530 19.57 9.42 -13.91
CA THR A 530 20.15 8.30 -13.14
C THR A 530 19.17 7.14 -13.15
N ARG A 531 19.63 5.95 -13.55
CA ARG A 531 18.87 4.71 -13.43
C ARG A 531 18.55 4.45 -11.95
N VAL A 532 17.30 4.14 -11.67
CA VAL A 532 16.82 3.82 -10.32
C VAL A 532 17.27 2.42 -9.91
N GLY A 533 17.28 1.46 -10.84
CA GLY A 533 17.53 0.06 -10.53
C GLY A 533 16.51 -0.50 -9.53
N VAL A 534 16.88 -1.56 -8.80
CA VAL A 534 16.04 -2.06 -7.69
C VAL A 534 16.20 -1.16 -6.45
N VAL A 535 15.08 -0.69 -5.93
CA VAL A 535 14.98 -0.15 -4.57
C VAL A 535 14.26 -1.22 -3.74
N PRO A 536 14.98 -1.99 -2.91
CA PRO A 536 14.45 -3.19 -2.29
C PRO A 536 13.42 -2.86 -1.20
N VAL A 537 12.30 -3.58 -1.22
CA VAL A 537 11.34 -3.67 -0.13
C VAL A 537 11.44 -5.09 0.43
N PRO A 538 12.09 -5.30 1.59
CA PRO A 538 12.18 -6.63 2.18
C PRO A 538 10.83 -7.08 2.74
N MET A 539 10.47 -8.33 2.51
CA MET A 539 9.29 -8.98 3.07
C MET A 539 9.70 -10.33 3.66
N SER A 540 9.13 -10.69 4.80
CA SER A 540 9.44 -11.96 5.48
C SER A 540 8.15 -12.62 5.90
N TYR A 541 7.96 -13.85 5.47
CA TYR A 541 6.82 -14.69 5.83
C TYR A 541 7.29 -15.95 6.54
N THR A 542 6.48 -16.45 7.47
CA THR A 542 6.70 -17.77 8.09
C THR A 542 5.49 -18.65 7.84
N ALA A 543 5.73 -19.93 7.61
CA ALA A 543 4.66 -20.88 7.35
C ALA A 543 5.02 -22.29 7.82
N GLU A 544 4.00 -23.12 7.94
CA GLU A 544 4.12 -24.57 8.11
C GLU A 544 3.60 -25.24 6.83
N LEU A 545 4.43 -26.05 6.20
CA LEU A 545 4.09 -26.78 4.97
C LEU A 545 3.66 -28.21 5.31
N ALA A 546 2.65 -28.70 4.62
CA ALA A 546 2.16 -30.07 4.72
C ALA A 546 2.73 -30.93 3.59
N LEU A 547 3.30 -32.08 3.98
CA LEU A 547 3.92 -33.06 3.11
C LEU A 547 3.14 -34.37 3.18
N ASP A 548 2.99 -35.05 2.04
CA ASP A 548 2.56 -36.45 2.02
C ASP A 548 3.74 -37.42 2.28
N ARG A 549 3.47 -38.73 2.14
CA ARG A 549 4.45 -39.80 2.37
C ARG A 549 5.63 -39.76 1.41
N ASP A 550 5.41 -39.29 0.19
CA ASP A 550 6.42 -39.20 -0.86
C ASP A 550 7.19 -37.86 -0.79
N GLY A 551 6.77 -36.96 0.11
CA GLY A 551 7.35 -35.64 0.31
C GLY A 551 6.81 -34.60 -0.68
N GLU A 552 5.67 -34.85 -1.32
CA GLU A 552 4.94 -33.85 -2.11
C GLU A 552 4.39 -32.76 -1.20
N LEU A 553 4.51 -31.51 -1.63
CA LEU A 553 3.85 -30.38 -0.99
C LEU A 553 2.35 -30.43 -1.29
N VAL A 554 1.55 -30.86 -0.32
CA VAL A 554 0.09 -31.01 -0.47
C VAL A 554 -0.70 -29.84 0.09
N GLY A 555 -0.08 -28.98 0.90
CA GLY A 555 -0.75 -27.83 1.52
C GLY A 555 0.14 -27.07 2.47
N GLY A 556 -0.44 -26.13 3.21
CA GLY A 556 0.26 -25.41 4.27
C GLY A 556 -0.60 -24.35 4.93
N ARG A 557 -0.04 -23.68 5.94
CA ARG A 557 -0.65 -22.52 6.61
C ARG A 557 0.39 -21.47 6.95
N TRP A 558 0.00 -20.22 6.86
CA TRP A 558 0.82 -19.11 7.36
C TRP A 558 0.91 -19.15 8.89
N THR A 559 2.05 -18.72 9.40
CA THR A 559 2.34 -18.58 10.83
C THR A 559 2.95 -17.20 11.09
N GLY A 560 3.04 -16.80 12.35
CA GLY A 560 3.55 -15.48 12.74
C GLY A 560 2.44 -14.58 13.27
N ASP A 561 2.74 -13.29 13.43
CA ASP A 561 1.80 -12.31 13.97
C ASP A 561 1.83 -10.97 13.21
N PRO A 562 0.88 -10.72 12.28
CA PRO A 562 -0.22 -11.61 11.89
C PRO A 562 0.27 -12.79 11.03
N ALA A 563 -0.49 -13.88 11.04
CA ALA A 563 -0.21 -15.07 10.24
C ALA A 563 -0.73 -14.88 8.80
N ASP A 564 -0.24 -13.85 8.13
CA ASP A 564 -0.69 -13.44 6.81
C ASP A 564 0.37 -13.75 5.75
N GLY A 565 -0.10 -14.13 4.57
CA GLY A 565 0.71 -14.24 3.36
C GLY A 565 0.30 -13.23 2.31
N PRO A 566 0.98 -13.22 1.16
CA PRO A 566 0.48 -12.53 -0.03
C PRO A 566 -0.86 -13.12 -0.48
N ASP A 567 -1.66 -12.30 -1.17
CA ASP A 567 -2.98 -12.72 -1.64
C ASP A 567 -2.90 -13.57 -2.89
N ALA A 568 -2.09 -13.13 -3.85
CA ALA A 568 -1.90 -13.81 -5.11
C ALA A 568 -0.55 -13.44 -5.74
N ILE A 569 -0.15 -14.25 -6.71
CA ILE A 569 0.95 -13.95 -7.61
C ILE A 569 0.43 -13.78 -9.04
N PHE A 570 1.06 -12.89 -9.79
CA PHE A 570 0.63 -12.49 -11.12
C PHE A 570 1.78 -12.65 -12.09
N MET A 571 1.48 -13.26 -13.23
CA MET A 571 2.43 -13.46 -14.32
C MET A 571 1.77 -12.93 -15.58
N GLY A 572 2.25 -11.77 -16.04
CA GLY A 572 1.93 -11.26 -17.35
C GLY A 572 2.76 -11.99 -18.40
N LEU A 573 2.14 -12.89 -19.15
CA LEU A 573 2.76 -13.57 -20.26
C LEU A 573 2.45 -12.84 -21.57
N GLY A 574 3.46 -12.74 -22.43
CA GLY A 574 3.35 -12.04 -23.71
C GLY A 574 3.42 -10.52 -23.59
N GLY A 575 2.75 -9.85 -24.53
CA GLY A 575 2.74 -8.38 -24.62
C GLY A 575 1.58 -7.73 -23.86
N PRO A 576 1.43 -6.40 -23.98
CA PRO A 576 0.27 -5.69 -23.47
C PRO A 576 -1.01 -6.12 -24.21
N LYS A 577 -2.15 -6.12 -23.51
CA LYS A 577 -3.44 -6.43 -24.12
C LYS A 577 -3.81 -5.37 -25.16
N LEU A 578 -3.99 -5.80 -26.41
CA LEU A 578 -4.33 -4.93 -27.53
C LEU A 578 -5.78 -5.17 -27.99
N GLU A 579 -6.41 -4.12 -28.45
CA GLU A 579 -7.63 -4.19 -29.26
C GLU A 579 -7.31 -4.75 -30.66
N PRO A 580 -8.31 -5.22 -31.44
CA PRO A 580 -8.07 -5.78 -32.77
C PRO A 580 -7.34 -4.84 -33.75
N ASP A 581 -7.40 -3.54 -33.51
CA ASP A 581 -6.74 -2.49 -34.29
C ASP A 581 -5.30 -2.18 -33.80
N GLY A 582 -4.79 -2.91 -32.81
CA GLY A 582 -3.44 -2.77 -32.27
C GLY A 582 -3.27 -1.71 -31.18
N ARG A 583 -4.35 -1.01 -30.80
CA ARG A 583 -4.32 -0.01 -29.73
C ARG A 583 -4.34 -0.68 -28.35
N LEU A 584 -3.84 0.02 -27.32
CA LEU A 584 -3.86 -0.49 -25.96
C LEU A 584 -5.29 -0.58 -25.43
N SER A 585 -5.69 -1.74 -24.90
CA SER A 585 -7.03 -1.94 -24.33
C SER A 585 -7.30 -1.03 -23.12
N ALA A 586 -6.25 -0.76 -22.32
CA ALA A 586 -6.33 0.13 -21.16
C ALA A 586 -6.31 1.64 -21.51
N ALA A 587 -5.90 2.01 -22.73
CA ALA A 587 -5.84 3.40 -23.19
C ALA A 587 -5.86 3.45 -24.72
N THR A 588 -7.06 3.38 -25.28
CA THR A 588 -7.29 3.23 -26.71
C THR A 588 -6.77 4.40 -27.56
N GLU A 589 -6.47 5.56 -26.96
CA GLU A 589 -5.88 6.69 -27.68
C GLU A 589 -4.35 6.64 -27.79
N ILE A 590 -3.70 5.65 -27.16
CA ILE A 590 -2.24 5.51 -27.10
C ILE A 590 -1.81 4.28 -27.93
N PRO A 591 -1.10 4.45 -29.06
CA PRO A 591 -0.62 3.32 -29.86
C PRO A 591 0.49 2.54 -29.15
N TRP A 592 0.36 1.22 -29.04
CA TRP A 592 1.41 0.38 -28.43
C TRP A 592 2.72 0.46 -29.19
N GLY A 593 2.65 0.44 -30.52
CA GLY A 593 3.81 0.53 -31.40
C GLY A 593 4.69 1.74 -31.10
N PHE A 594 4.07 2.89 -30.84
CA PHE A 594 4.74 4.11 -30.41
C PHE A 594 5.40 3.97 -29.03
N VAL A 595 4.67 3.46 -28.02
CA VAL A 595 5.20 3.27 -26.67
C VAL A 595 6.42 2.33 -26.67
N ARG A 596 6.36 1.24 -27.44
CA ARG A 596 7.49 0.31 -27.60
C ARG A 596 8.71 0.99 -28.22
N ALA A 597 8.54 1.68 -29.36
CA ALA A 597 9.65 2.37 -30.03
C ALA A 597 10.25 3.47 -29.15
N LEU A 598 9.42 4.17 -28.38
CA LEU A 598 9.86 5.18 -27.42
C LEU A 598 10.70 4.56 -26.29
N ALA A 599 10.27 3.41 -25.76
CA ALA A 599 11.01 2.68 -24.73
C ALA A 599 12.36 2.16 -25.24
N GLU A 600 12.40 1.59 -26.44
CA GLU A 600 13.64 1.17 -27.11
C GLU A 600 14.61 2.35 -27.26
N LYS A 601 14.12 3.50 -27.73
CA LYS A 601 14.94 4.73 -27.86
C LYS A 601 15.44 5.27 -26.52
N SER A 602 14.62 5.18 -25.47
CA SER A 602 14.98 5.70 -24.14
C SER A 602 16.06 4.88 -23.43
N VAL A 603 16.41 3.71 -23.98
CA VAL A 603 17.49 2.85 -23.45
C VAL A 603 18.74 2.81 -24.33
N GLU A 604 18.74 3.47 -25.49
CA GLU A 604 19.88 3.51 -26.41
C GLU A 604 21.07 4.26 -25.80
N GLU A 605 22.20 3.59 -25.65
CA GLU A 605 23.45 4.28 -25.31
C GLU A 605 23.97 5.12 -26.49
N GLY A 606 24.61 6.25 -26.19
CA GLY A 606 25.22 7.11 -27.20
C GLY A 606 25.37 8.57 -26.75
N PRO A 607 26.16 9.37 -27.49
CA PRO A 607 26.46 10.76 -27.14
C PRO A 607 25.32 11.73 -27.50
N THR A 608 24.48 11.39 -28.48
CA THR A 608 23.39 12.27 -28.96
C THR A 608 22.05 11.87 -28.37
N THR A 609 21.16 12.83 -28.12
CA THR A 609 19.77 12.58 -27.70
C THR A 609 19.08 11.67 -28.72
N PRO A 610 18.49 10.53 -28.30
CA PRO A 610 17.75 9.65 -29.18
C PRO A 610 16.59 10.39 -29.83
N ARG A 611 16.39 10.11 -31.12
CA ARG A 611 15.32 10.71 -31.91
C ARG A 611 14.41 9.63 -32.49
N LEU A 612 13.10 9.87 -32.42
CA LEU A 612 12.07 9.03 -33.01
C LEU A 612 11.24 9.86 -33.99
N ASP A 613 11.22 9.46 -35.26
CA ASP A 613 10.50 10.17 -36.32
C ASP A 613 9.24 9.39 -36.73
N LEU A 614 8.06 9.96 -36.46
CA LEU A 614 6.76 9.29 -36.69
C LEU A 614 6.36 9.26 -38.17
N ALA A 615 7.04 10.00 -39.05
CA ALA A 615 6.84 9.89 -40.49
C ALA A 615 7.52 8.64 -41.06
N THR A 616 8.61 8.18 -40.44
CA THR A 616 9.40 7.02 -40.90
C THR A 616 9.20 5.77 -40.04
N CYS A 617 8.69 5.89 -38.82
CA CYS A 617 8.40 4.77 -37.95
C CYS A 617 7.10 4.05 -38.35
N ALA A 618 7.20 3.09 -39.27
CA ALA A 618 6.06 2.29 -39.74
C ALA A 618 5.36 1.51 -38.61
N THR A 619 6.11 1.12 -37.58
CA THR A 619 5.61 0.35 -36.43
C THR A 619 5.01 1.22 -35.33
N CYS A 620 5.06 2.55 -35.43
CA CYS A 620 4.59 3.45 -34.38
C CYS A 620 3.08 3.75 -34.43
N ARG A 621 2.43 3.49 -35.56
CA ARG A 621 1.02 3.84 -35.79
C ARG A 621 0.07 2.75 -35.35
#